data_AF-A0A4Q3WCR4-F1
#
_entry.id   AF-A0A4Q3WCR4-F1
#
_cell.length_a   1.000
_cell.length_b   1.000
_cell.length_c   1.000
_cell.angle_alpha   90.00
_cell.angle_beta   90.00
_cell.angle_gamma   90.00
#
_symmetry.space_group_name_H-M   'P 1'
#
loop_
_entity.id
_entity.type
_entity.pdbx_description
1 polymer ?
#
loop_
_entity_poly.entity_id
_entity_poly.type
_entity_poly.pdbx_seq_one_letter_code
_entity_poly.pdbx_strand_id
1 'polypeptide(L)'
;MKLDLPAPVVTGAENGYLDPTTIPADGVNVRVPAYGGQAAGQWVYARFTGQNGSSEQTAPVQVVNTTAPLDFKISKIEVLKNENRAVAFEYRVAQTQGGVYSDSEPAPIDIERGRPIKQLFREDFEGFASVDSKIIQLSGCRIVADSNGEFQLSESFQQPPFITGKSIICTSRSSRGAIFQFIFESLASTFRLGLNQDAPIMDVIEIRFEGDRIIRFQPPRINGWLEVDSAYYFYGKISQVILYTSGAKPIYIDNVSYTV
;
A
#
# COMPACT_ATOMS: atom_id res chain seq x y z
N MET A 1 12.80 27.17 11.61
CA MET A 1 11.62 26.38 12.03
C MET A 1 11.54 25.18 11.10
N LYS A 2 11.34 23.97 11.62
CA LYS A 2 11.15 22.77 10.78
C LYS A 2 9.71 22.77 10.27
N LEU A 3 9.51 22.51 8.98
CA LEU A 3 8.17 22.37 8.39
C LEU A 3 7.60 21.00 8.76
N ASP A 4 6.30 20.95 9.03
CA ASP A 4 5.54 19.71 9.22
C ASP A 4 4.65 19.52 7.99
N LEU A 5 5.04 18.61 7.10
CA LEU A 5 4.54 18.50 5.72
C LEU A 5 3.78 17.17 5.53
N PRO A 6 2.48 17.10 5.89
CA PRO A 6 1.68 15.89 5.73
C PRO A 6 1.50 15.54 4.26
N ALA A 7 1.10 14.30 3.96
CA ALA A 7 0.85 13.85 2.60
C ALA A 7 -0.25 14.67 1.87
N PRO A 8 -0.14 14.85 0.53
CA PRO A 8 -1.20 15.50 -0.24
C PRO A 8 -2.45 14.61 -0.38
N VAL A 9 -3.59 15.23 -0.65
CA VAL A 9 -4.85 14.53 -0.96
C VAL A 9 -5.01 14.45 -2.48
N VAL A 10 -5.13 13.23 -3.01
CA VAL A 10 -5.33 12.99 -4.45
C VAL A 10 -6.83 12.89 -4.74
N THR A 11 -7.36 13.82 -5.53
CA THR A 11 -8.80 13.88 -5.81
C THR A 11 -9.23 12.72 -6.71
N GLY A 12 -10.32 12.06 -6.33
CA GLY A 12 -10.82 10.87 -7.02
C GLY A 12 -10.03 9.60 -6.70
N ALA A 13 -8.96 9.72 -5.89
CA ALA A 13 -8.37 8.56 -5.28
C ALA A 13 -9.17 8.19 -4.03
N GLU A 14 -9.50 6.92 -3.92
CA GLU A 14 -10.30 6.38 -2.83
C GLU A 14 -9.58 5.16 -2.27
N ASN A 15 -9.32 5.18 -0.96
CA ASN A 15 -8.63 4.10 -0.24
C ASN A 15 -7.28 3.68 -0.88
N GLY A 16 -6.55 4.64 -1.45
CA GLY A 16 -5.26 4.41 -2.09
C GLY A 16 -5.34 3.94 -3.55
N TYR A 17 -6.51 3.96 -4.19
CA TYR A 17 -6.67 3.63 -5.61
C TYR A 17 -7.18 4.81 -6.40
N LEU A 18 -6.71 4.96 -7.63
CA LEU A 18 -7.25 5.91 -8.59
C LEU A 18 -7.63 5.18 -9.87
N ASP A 19 -8.91 5.24 -10.23
CA ASP A 19 -9.40 4.63 -11.46
C ASP A 19 -8.99 5.48 -12.68
N PRO A 20 -8.14 4.96 -13.58
CA PRO A 20 -7.68 5.71 -14.75
C PRO A 20 -8.82 6.14 -15.71
N THR A 21 -9.97 5.48 -15.64
CA THR A 21 -11.16 5.83 -16.43
C THR A 21 -11.92 7.03 -15.88
N THR A 22 -11.80 7.31 -14.58
CA THR A 22 -12.47 8.46 -13.92
C THR A 22 -11.61 9.71 -13.90
N ILE A 23 -10.29 9.59 -14.20
CA ILE A 23 -9.38 10.74 -14.26
C ILE A 23 -9.89 11.75 -15.30
N PRO A 24 -10.13 13.01 -14.91
CA PRO A 24 -10.49 14.09 -15.82
C PRO A 24 -9.47 14.31 -16.95
N ALA A 25 -9.92 14.88 -18.07
CA ALA A 25 -9.04 15.14 -19.22
C ALA A 25 -7.89 16.11 -18.88
N ASP A 26 -8.10 17.02 -17.93
CA ASP A 26 -7.11 18.00 -17.46
C ASP A 26 -6.18 17.44 -16.37
N GLY A 27 -6.31 16.17 -16.00
CA GLY A 27 -5.41 15.48 -15.08
C GLY A 27 -5.94 15.31 -13.65
N VAL A 28 -5.08 14.76 -12.82
CA VAL A 28 -5.36 14.43 -11.42
C VAL A 28 -5.12 15.67 -10.57
N ASN A 29 -6.11 16.04 -9.74
CA ASN A 29 -5.96 17.14 -8.80
C ASN A 29 -5.28 16.66 -7.52
N VAL A 30 -4.11 17.23 -7.21
CA VAL A 30 -3.31 16.97 -6.02
C VAL A 30 -3.44 18.17 -5.10
N ARG A 31 -4.12 17.97 -3.97
CA ARG A 31 -4.40 19.01 -2.98
C ARG A 31 -3.38 18.95 -1.86
N VAL A 32 -2.58 19.99 -1.74
CA VAL A 32 -1.69 20.23 -0.60
C VAL A 32 -2.51 20.86 0.53
N PRO A 33 -2.69 20.19 1.68
CA PRO A 33 -3.38 20.77 2.81
C PRO A 33 -2.58 21.93 3.40
N ALA A 34 -3.22 22.73 4.26
CA ALA A 34 -2.47 23.66 5.08
C ALA A 34 -1.51 22.87 6.01
N TYR A 35 -0.28 23.36 6.17
CA TYR A 35 0.78 22.60 6.84
C TYR A 35 1.48 23.40 7.94
N GLY A 36 2.14 22.70 8.87
CA GLY A 36 2.79 23.32 10.02
C GLY A 36 3.98 24.17 9.59
N GLY A 37 3.96 25.47 9.92
CA GLY A 37 4.98 26.42 9.50
C GLY A 37 4.76 27.03 8.10
N GLN A 38 3.55 26.89 7.55
CA GLN A 38 3.16 27.57 6.32
C GLN A 38 3.19 29.09 6.49
N ALA A 39 3.89 29.77 5.58
CA ALA A 39 4.08 31.21 5.60
C ALA A 39 3.97 31.80 4.19
N ALA A 40 3.43 33.02 4.10
CA ALA A 40 3.38 33.74 2.84
C ALA A 40 4.80 33.96 2.30
N GLY A 41 4.98 33.80 0.99
CA GLY A 41 6.27 33.94 0.32
C GLY A 41 7.00 32.61 0.07
N GLN A 42 6.59 31.51 0.72
CA GLN A 42 7.08 30.17 0.44
C GLN A 42 6.65 29.70 -0.95
N TRP A 43 7.41 28.78 -1.55
CA TRP A 43 7.15 28.25 -2.89
C TRP A 43 6.88 26.75 -2.81
N VAL A 44 5.80 26.32 -3.44
CA VAL A 44 5.31 24.93 -3.37
C VAL A 44 5.11 24.38 -4.78
N TYR A 45 5.54 23.15 -5.05
CA TYR A 45 5.14 22.41 -6.24
C TYR A 45 4.76 20.97 -5.89
N ALA A 46 3.87 20.39 -6.69
CA ALA A 46 3.55 18.97 -6.59
C ALA A 46 4.47 18.15 -7.48
N ARG A 47 4.74 16.93 -7.03
CA ARG A 47 5.56 15.93 -7.72
C ARG A 47 4.79 14.63 -7.82
N PHE A 48 4.88 14.02 -8.99
CA PHE A 48 4.43 12.67 -9.27
C PHE A 48 5.66 11.80 -9.55
N THR A 49 5.73 10.65 -8.88
CA THR A 49 6.78 9.65 -9.09
C THR A 49 6.11 8.32 -9.41
N GLY A 50 6.26 7.86 -10.64
CA GLY A 50 5.81 6.57 -11.11
C GLY A 50 6.96 5.59 -11.34
N GLN A 51 6.65 4.48 -12.02
CA GLN A 51 7.59 3.43 -12.37
C GLN A 51 8.31 3.74 -13.70
N ASN A 52 9.45 3.07 -13.95
CA ASN A 52 10.18 3.14 -15.23
C ASN A 52 10.55 4.58 -15.68
N GLY A 53 10.88 5.46 -14.74
CA GLY A 53 11.23 6.85 -15.02
C GLY A 53 10.03 7.77 -15.31
N SER A 54 8.80 7.26 -15.18
CA SER A 54 7.59 8.08 -15.21
C SER A 54 7.62 9.05 -14.04
N SER A 55 7.56 10.35 -14.32
CA SER A 55 7.60 11.39 -13.31
C SER A 55 7.11 12.71 -13.89
N GLU A 56 6.54 13.55 -13.02
CA GLU A 56 6.13 14.90 -13.38
C GLU A 56 6.33 15.83 -12.18
N GLN A 57 6.66 17.09 -12.47
CA GLN A 57 6.71 18.16 -11.49
C GLN A 57 5.93 19.34 -12.04
N THR A 58 5.08 19.95 -11.21
CA THR A 58 4.32 21.12 -11.61
C THR A 58 5.17 22.38 -11.55
N ALA A 59 4.68 23.45 -12.18
CA ALA A 59 5.21 24.78 -11.90
C ALA A 59 5.04 25.11 -10.40
N PRO A 60 6.03 25.77 -9.77
CA PRO A 60 5.93 26.16 -8.38
C PRO A 60 4.99 27.37 -8.22
N VAL A 61 4.19 27.34 -7.16
CA VAL A 61 3.22 28.37 -6.78
C VAL A 61 3.67 29.00 -5.47
N GLN A 62 3.59 30.32 -5.38
CA GLN A 62 3.88 31.04 -4.16
C GLN A 62 2.69 30.98 -3.20
N VAL A 63 2.95 30.67 -1.92
CA VAL A 63 1.96 30.77 -0.85
C VAL A 63 1.64 32.25 -0.65
N VAL A 64 0.38 32.61 -0.89
CA VAL A 64 -0.16 33.96 -0.60
C VAL A 64 -1.16 33.95 0.55
N ASN A 65 -1.85 32.83 0.74
CA ASN A 65 -2.79 32.59 1.84
C ASN A 65 -2.30 31.38 2.65
N THR A 66 -2.03 31.59 3.94
CA THR A 66 -1.46 30.56 4.83
C THR A 66 -2.50 29.61 5.41
N THR A 67 -3.80 29.83 5.13
CA THR A 67 -4.90 29.00 5.63
C THR A 67 -5.60 28.22 4.52
N ALA A 68 -5.34 28.56 3.26
CA ALA A 68 -5.94 27.89 2.12
C ALA A 68 -5.07 26.70 1.64
N PRO A 69 -5.69 25.59 1.23
CA PRO A 69 -4.98 24.54 0.52
C PRO A 69 -4.52 25.03 -0.86
N LEU A 70 -3.49 24.38 -1.40
CA LEU A 70 -3.01 24.61 -2.77
C LEU A 70 -3.38 23.40 -3.63
N ASP A 71 -3.97 23.66 -4.80
CA ASP A 71 -4.35 22.63 -5.76
C ASP A 71 -3.38 22.63 -6.94
N PHE A 72 -2.89 21.45 -7.29
CA PHE A 72 -1.97 21.21 -8.40
C PHE A 72 -2.55 20.16 -9.35
N LYS A 73 -2.20 20.25 -10.63
CA LYS A 73 -2.63 19.29 -11.65
C LYS A 73 -1.43 18.48 -12.13
N ILE A 74 -1.56 17.15 -12.04
CA ILE A 74 -0.63 16.20 -12.65
C ILE A 74 -1.29 15.62 -13.91
N SER A 75 -0.56 15.56 -15.01
CA SER A 75 -1.08 15.11 -16.30
C SER A 75 -1.70 13.71 -16.22
N LYS A 76 -2.91 13.57 -16.78
CA LYS A 76 -3.54 12.27 -17.00
C LYS A 76 -2.61 11.35 -17.78
N ILE A 77 -1.93 11.85 -18.81
CA ILE A 77 -1.05 11.05 -19.67
C ILE A 77 0.08 10.44 -18.85
N GLU A 78 0.65 11.19 -17.90
CA GLU A 78 1.73 10.69 -17.06
C GLU A 78 1.22 9.62 -16.09
N VAL A 79 0.08 9.86 -15.44
CA VAL A 79 -0.54 8.89 -14.53
C VAL A 79 -0.90 7.59 -15.24
N LEU A 80 -1.42 7.66 -16.47
CA LEU A 80 -1.80 6.48 -17.26
C LEU A 80 -0.62 5.60 -17.69
N LYS A 81 0.62 6.11 -17.73
CA LYS A 81 1.81 5.27 -17.96
C LYS A 81 1.99 4.21 -16.87
N ASN A 82 1.34 4.40 -15.73
CA ASN A 82 1.46 3.57 -14.55
C ASN A 82 0.20 2.72 -14.31
N GLU A 83 -0.61 2.47 -15.34
CA GLU A 83 -1.76 1.57 -15.24
C GLU A 83 -1.34 0.18 -14.70
N ASN A 84 -2.07 -0.29 -13.69
CA ASN A 84 -1.80 -1.48 -12.87
C ASN A 84 -0.50 -1.41 -12.06
N ARG A 85 -0.09 -0.20 -11.65
CA ARG A 85 1.13 0.03 -10.85
C ARG A 85 0.88 1.05 -9.76
N ALA A 86 1.69 0.93 -8.70
CA ALA A 86 1.77 1.92 -7.64
C ALA A 86 2.59 3.15 -8.07
N VAL A 87 2.14 4.31 -7.62
CA VAL A 87 2.75 5.63 -7.83
C VAL A 87 2.78 6.40 -6.51
N ALA A 88 3.57 7.46 -6.42
CA ALA A 88 3.58 8.37 -5.28
C ALA A 88 3.27 9.80 -5.74
N PHE A 89 2.38 10.46 -5.02
CA PHE A 89 2.15 11.90 -5.11
C PHE A 89 2.74 12.59 -3.90
N GLU A 90 3.56 13.61 -4.14
CA GLU A 90 4.28 14.36 -3.11
C GLU A 90 4.15 15.86 -3.41
N TYR A 91 4.50 16.71 -2.46
CA TYR A 91 4.81 18.11 -2.74
C TYR A 91 6.09 18.53 -2.03
N ARG A 92 6.65 19.63 -2.50
CA ARG A 92 7.85 20.20 -1.89
C ARG A 92 7.67 21.68 -1.59
N VAL A 93 8.29 22.13 -0.51
CA VAL A 93 8.23 23.52 -0.04
C VAL A 93 9.62 24.12 0.07
N ALA A 94 9.83 25.28 -0.54
CA ALA A 94 11.00 26.13 -0.34
C ALA A 94 10.62 27.41 0.43
N GLN A 95 11.49 27.84 1.34
CA GLN A 95 11.25 29.04 2.16
C GLN A 95 11.24 30.34 1.34
N THR A 96 12.02 30.38 0.26
CA THR A 96 12.17 31.52 -0.65
C THR A 96 12.30 31.02 -2.09
N GLN A 97 12.12 31.91 -3.06
CA GLN A 97 12.26 31.57 -4.47
C GLN A 97 13.67 31.06 -4.78
N GLY A 98 13.78 29.89 -5.41
CA GLY A 98 15.07 29.26 -5.70
C GLY A 98 15.81 28.67 -4.50
N GLY A 99 15.17 28.65 -3.32
CA GLY A 99 15.71 28.03 -2.12
C GLY A 99 15.72 26.50 -2.17
N VAL A 100 16.29 25.89 -1.13
CA VAL A 100 16.27 24.44 -0.93
C VAL A 100 14.85 24.00 -0.57
N TYR A 101 14.39 22.94 -1.22
CA TYR A 101 13.08 22.34 -1.02
C TYR A 101 13.11 21.27 0.07
N SER A 102 12.09 21.25 0.90
CA SER A 102 11.77 20.16 1.84
C SER A 102 10.65 19.30 1.28
N ASP A 103 10.75 17.98 1.45
CA ASP A 103 9.78 16.99 0.99
C ASP A 103 8.62 16.82 1.98
N SER A 104 7.40 16.61 1.45
CA SER A 104 6.27 16.10 2.22
C SER A 104 6.36 14.60 2.46
N GLU A 105 5.49 14.07 3.31
CA GLU A 105 5.15 12.65 3.26
C GLU A 105 4.55 12.30 1.87
N PRO A 106 4.81 11.10 1.32
CA PRO A 106 4.22 10.67 0.07
C PRO A 106 2.79 10.15 0.26
N ALA A 107 1.93 10.40 -0.73
CA ALA A 107 0.64 9.74 -0.88
C ALA A 107 0.78 8.60 -1.91
N PRO A 108 0.94 7.34 -1.47
CA PRO A 108 1.02 6.21 -2.38
C PRO A 108 -0.35 5.84 -2.93
N ILE A 109 -0.46 5.70 -4.25
CA ILE A 109 -1.71 5.39 -4.95
C ILE A 109 -1.48 4.27 -5.97
N ASP A 110 -2.38 3.31 -6.06
CA ASP A 110 -2.45 2.30 -7.11
C ASP A 110 -3.34 2.78 -8.27
N ILE A 111 -2.83 2.77 -9.50
CA ILE A 111 -3.60 3.19 -10.69
C ILE A 111 -4.27 1.96 -11.32
N GLU A 112 -5.57 1.76 -11.11
CA GLU A 112 -6.26 0.52 -11.54
C GLU A 112 -7.70 0.73 -12.01
N ARG A 113 -8.09 0.09 -13.12
CA ARG A 113 -9.44 0.22 -13.69
C ARG A 113 -10.53 -0.48 -12.87
N GLY A 114 -11.69 0.16 -12.81
CA GLY A 114 -12.97 -0.53 -12.70
C GLY A 114 -13.20 -1.28 -11.40
N ARG A 115 -12.61 -0.85 -10.28
CA ARG A 115 -12.97 -1.42 -8.98
C ARG A 115 -14.27 -0.74 -8.51
N PRO A 116 -15.45 -1.40 -8.55
CA PRO A 116 -16.57 -0.91 -7.75
C PRO A 116 -16.10 -0.90 -6.30
N ILE A 117 -16.37 0.19 -5.58
CA ILE A 117 -16.06 0.31 -4.15
C ILE A 117 -16.95 -0.68 -3.40
N LYS A 118 -16.53 -1.93 -3.39
CA LYS A 118 -16.73 -2.84 -2.26
C LYS A 118 -15.83 -2.32 -1.15
N GLN A 119 -16.32 -2.31 0.09
CA GLN A 119 -15.57 -1.79 1.23
C GLN A 119 -14.15 -2.37 1.19
N LEU A 120 -13.19 -1.50 0.92
CA LEU A 120 -11.82 -1.85 0.61
C LEU A 120 -11.02 -1.65 1.88
N PHE A 121 -10.35 -2.71 2.28
CA PHE A 121 -9.44 -2.70 3.40
C PHE A 121 -8.02 -2.76 2.85
N ARG A 122 -7.18 -1.82 3.28
CA ARG A 122 -5.77 -1.75 2.93
C ARG A 122 -4.99 -1.48 4.20
N GLU A 123 -3.93 -2.23 4.39
CA GLU A 123 -2.98 -2.06 5.49
C GLU A 123 -1.56 -2.05 4.94
N ASP A 124 -0.81 -1.00 5.28
CA ASP A 124 0.61 -0.81 4.97
C ASP A 124 1.52 -0.87 6.21
N PHE A 125 0.95 -1.06 7.40
CA PHE A 125 1.60 -1.22 8.69
C PHE A 125 2.35 0.03 9.20
N GLU A 126 2.32 1.15 8.50
CA GLU A 126 3.02 2.38 8.91
C GLU A 126 2.53 2.90 10.26
N GLY A 127 1.22 2.82 10.47
CA GLY A 127 0.56 3.25 11.71
C GLY A 127 0.83 2.36 12.93
N PHE A 128 1.48 1.21 12.75
CA PHE A 128 1.70 0.27 13.86
C PHE A 128 2.91 0.69 14.69
N ALA A 129 2.73 0.85 15.99
CA ALA A 129 3.83 1.04 16.93
C ALA A 129 4.44 -0.30 17.38
N SER A 130 3.61 -1.34 17.44
CA SER A 130 3.99 -2.72 17.76
C SER A 130 2.91 -3.67 17.25
N VAL A 131 3.20 -4.97 17.29
CA VAL A 131 2.23 -6.03 16.99
C VAL A 131 2.23 -7.07 18.09
N ASP A 132 1.08 -7.70 18.33
CA ASP A 132 1.02 -8.92 19.13
C ASP A 132 1.65 -10.07 18.32
N SER A 133 2.39 -10.93 19.03
CA SER A 133 3.24 -11.92 18.39
C SER A 133 2.47 -13.12 17.82
N LYS A 134 1.16 -13.21 18.07
CA LYS A 134 0.29 -14.29 17.63
C LYS A 134 -0.93 -13.83 16.84
N ILE A 135 -1.45 -12.64 17.10
CA ILE A 135 -2.66 -12.13 16.45
C ILE A 135 -2.46 -10.68 16.04
N ILE A 136 -2.60 -10.39 14.75
CA ILE A 136 -2.67 -9.03 14.24
C ILE A 136 -4.12 -8.75 13.82
N GLN A 137 -4.75 -7.78 14.48
CA GLN A 137 -6.08 -7.32 14.10
C GLN A 137 -5.94 -6.21 13.05
N LEU A 138 -6.52 -6.43 11.87
CA LEU A 138 -6.71 -5.43 10.84
C LEU A 138 -8.20 -5.05 10.80
N SER A 139 -8.51 -3.97 10.11
CA SER A 139 -9.91 -3.65 9.80
C SER A 139 -10.49 -4.80 8.97
N GLY A 140 -11.50 -5.51 9.49
CA GLY A 140 -12.27 -6.59 8.86
C GLY A 140 -11.55 -7.95 8.65
N CYS A 141 -10.30 -8.08 9.12
CA CYS A 141 -9.48 -9.27 8.96
C CYS A 141 -8.58 -9.44 10.17
N ARG A 142 -8.36 -10.68 10.60
CA ARG A 142 -7.31 -11.00 11.58
C ARG A 142 -6.29 -11.94 10.98
N ILE A 143 -5.03 -11.70 11.30
CA ILE A 143 -3.92 -12.57 10.95
C ILE A 143 -3.53 -13.35 12.20
N VAL A 144 -3.51 -14.69 12.11
CA VAL A 144 -3.24 -15.57 13.25
C VAL A 144 -2.07 -16.48 12.94
N ALA A 145 -1.07 -16.48 13.81
CA ALA A 145 0.01 -17.46 13.80
C ALA A 145 -0.38 -18.68 14.64
N ASP A 146 0.03 -19.87 14.21
CA ASP A 146 -0.09 -21.08 15.01
C ASP A 146 0.89 -21.09 16.21
N SER A 147 0.98 -22.22 16.93
CA SER A 147 1.91 -22.34 18.05
C SER A 147 3.37 -22.15 17.64
N ASN A 148 3.72 -22.47 16.38
CA ASN A 148 5.08 -22.41 15.87
C ASN A 148 5.42 -21.07 15.22
N GLY A 149 4.44 -20.32 14.70
CA GLY A 149 4.64 -19.03 14.07
C GLY A 149 4.75 -17.87 15.06
N GLU A 150 5.42 -16.80 14.68
CA GLU A 150 5.46 -15.56 15.44
C GLU A 150 5.50 -14.34 14.52
N PHE A 151 4.84 -13.26 14.95
CA PHE A 151 4.88 -11.96 14.31
C PHE A 151 5.83 -11.00 15.02
N GLN A 152 6.55 -10.22 14.23
CA GLN A 152 7.29 -9.05 14.65
C GLN A 152 7.05 -7.92 13.64
N LEU A 153 7.24 -6.68 14.06
CA LEU A 153 7.18 -5.52 13.18
C LEU A 153 8.62 -5.13 12.81
N SER A 154 8.90 -4.88 11.54
CA SER A 154 10.20 -4.34 11.14
C SER A 154 10.33 -2.86 11.50
N GLU A 155 11.51 -2.43 11.94
CA GLU A 155 11.79 -1.02 12.22
C GLU A 155 12.34 -0.26 11.00
N SER A 156 12.83 -0.97 9.98
CA SER A 156 13.20 -0.46 8.65
C SER A 156 13.67 -1.62 7.75
N PHE A 157 13.40 -1.56 6.43
CA PHE A 157 14.09 -2.43 5.47
C PHE A 157 14.40 -1.75 4.12
N GLN A 158 15.46 -2.26 3.48
CA GLN A 158 16.17 -1.70 2.33
C GLN A 158 15.94 -2.52 1.05
N GLN A 159 15.05 -2.10 0.14
CA GLN A 159 15.18 -2.34 -1.31
C GLN A 159 14.06 -1.69 -2.16
N PRO A 160 14.34 -0.64 -2.95
CA PRO A 160 13.34 0.06 -3.75
C PRO A 160 12.73 -0.80 -4.88
N PRO A 161 11.50 -0.48 -5.36
CA PRO A 161 10.65 0.65 -5.00
C PRO A 161 9.58 0.26 -3.97
N PHE A 162 9.46 0.98 -2.85
CA PHE A 162 8.45 0.68 -1.82
C PHE A 162 7.36 1.72 -1.69
N ILE A 163 6.21 1.19 -1.27
CA ILE A 163 5.00 1.91 -0.87
C ILE A 163 5.00 2.19 0.65
N THR A 164 5.83 1.49 1.45
CA THR A 164 5.79 1.48 2.93
C THR A 164 7.23 1.30 3.50
N GLY A 165 7.51 1.80 4.70
CA GLY A 165 8.75 1.64 5.47
C GLY A 165 8.72 0.51 6.51
N LYS A 166 7.55 -0.07 6.83
CA LYS A 166 7.36 -1.19 7.76
C LYS A 166 6.75 -2.42 7.08
N SER A 167 7.07 -3.60 7.63
CA SER A 167 6.55 -4.90 7.23
C SER A 167 6.27 -5.77 8.45
N ILE A 168 5.32 -6.69 8.33
CA ILE A 168 5.16 -7.77 9.31
C ILE A 168 6.14 -8.90 8.98
N ILE A 169 7.01 -9.20 9.93
CA ILE A 169 7.94 -10.32 9.87
C ILE A 169 7.25 -11.54 10.45
N CYS A 170 7.06 -12.56 9.63
CA CYS A 170 6.50 -13.85 10.00
C CYS A 170 7.64 -14.86 10.12
N THR A 171 7.87 -15.41 11.31
CA THR A 171 8.94 -16.40 11.56
C THR A 171 8.37 -17.69 12.12
N SER A 172 9.01 -18.82 11.78
CA SER A 172 8.77 -20.08 12.47
C SER A 172 9.81 -20.27 13.57
N ARG A 173 9.35 -20.61 14.77
CA ARG A 173 10.17 -21.00 15.92
C ARG A 173 10.73 -22.42 15.81
N SER A 174 10.33 -23.18 14.79
CA SER A 174 10.72 -24.58 14.61
C SER A 174 11.20 -24.88 13.19
N SER A 175 12.01 -25.92 13.04
CA SER A 175 12.38 -26.45 11.72
C SER A 175 11.20 -27.08 10.97
N ARG A 176 10.08 -27.34 11.65
CA ARG A 176 8.86 -27.92 11.07
C ARG A 176 8.00 -26.89 10.34
N GLY A 177 8.37 -25.60 10.41
CA GLY A 177 7.59 -24.53 9.80
C GLY A 177 6.47 -23.99 10.70
N ALA A 178 5.70 -23.05 10.14
CA ALA A 178 4.60 -22.38 10.82
C ALA A 178 3.41 -22.18 9.87
N ILE A 179 2.26 -21.86 10.47
CA ILE A 179 1.04 -21.55 9.74
C ILE A 179 0.62 -20.12 10.08
N PHE A 180 0.37 -19.33 9.04
CA PHE A 180 -0.17 -17.97 9.15
C PHE A 180 -1.51 -17.88 8.43
N GLN A 181 -2.55 -17.50 9.15
CA GLN A 181 -3.93 -17.53 8.68
C GLN A 181 -4.52 -16.12 8.63
N PHE A 182 -4.94 -15.69 7.44
CA PHE A 182 -5.76 -14.51 7.22
C PHE A 182 -7.23 -14.94 7.26
N ILE A 183 -7.95 -14.47 8.27
CA ILE A 183 -9.36 -14.82 8.50
C ILE A 183 -10.18 -13.56 8.32
N PHE A 184 -11.04 -13.54 7.29
CA PHE A 184 -11.87 -12.38 6.99
C PHE A 184 -13.17 -12.42 7.81
N GLU A 185 -13.51 -11.31 8.46
CA GLU A 185 -14.76 -11.16 9.22
C GLU A 185 -15.98 -11.11 8.30
N SER A 186 -15.79 -10.63 7.08
CA SER A 186 -16.74 -10.69 5.98
C SER A 186 -16.06 -11.32 4.76
N LEU A 187 -16.78 -12.15 4.02
CA LEU A 187 -16.21 -12.88 2.89
C LEU A 187 -15.65 -11.92 1.83
N ALA A 188 -14.38 -12.10 1.45
CA ALA A 188 -13.67 -11.22 0.55
C ALA A 188 -13.89 -11.59 -0.92
N SER A 189 -14.18 -10.60 -1.77
CA SER A 189 -14.26 -10.76 -3.22
C SER A 189 -12.88 -10.79 -3.88
N THR A 190 -11.93 -10.02 -3.36
CA THR A 190 -10.52 -10.00 -3.82
C THR A 190 -9.58 -10.00 -2.63
N PHE A 191 -8.39 -10.59 -2.77
CA PHE A 191 -7.33 -10.53 -1.77
C PHE A 191 -5.98 -10.32 -2.47
N ARG A 192 -5.17 -9.41 -1.92
CA ARG A 192 -3.81 -9.14 -2.34
C ARG A 192 -2.87 -9.09 -1.15
N LEU A 193 -1.70 -9.67 -1.34
CA LEU A 193 -0.66 -9.76 -0.32
C LEU A 193 0.69 -9.44 -0.95
N GLY A 194 1.33 -8.37 -0.48
CA GLY A 194 2.71 -8.06 -0.80
C GLY A 194 3.64 -8.94 0.04
N LEU A 195 4.43 -9.79 -0.61
CA LEU A 195 5.32 -10.75 0.02
C LEU A 195 6.75 -10.59 -0.47
N ASN A 196 7.68 -10.61 0.49
CA ASN A 196 9.11 -10.74 0.23
C ASN A 196 9.69 -11.90 1.06
N GLN A 197 10.60 -12.66 0.46
CA GLN A 197 11.20 -13.85 1.06
C GLN A 197 12.70 -13.90 0.79
N ASP A 198 13.50 -14.09 1.85
CA ASP A 198 14.97 -14.25 1.72
C ASP A 198 15.35 -15.60 1.07
N ALA A 199 14.44 -16.57 1.05
CA ALA A 199 14.58 -17.88 0.43
C ALA A 199 13.19 -18.47 0.16
N PRO A 200 13.04 -19.41 -0.78
CA PRO A 200 11.76 -20.06 -1.05
C PRO A 200 11.39 -21.01 0.10
N ILE A 201 10.74 -20.45 1.12
CA ILE A 201 10.35 -21.15 2.35
C ILE A 201 8.84 -21.35 2.45
N MET A 202 8.08 -20.91 1.46
CA MET A 202 6.65 -21.13 1.40
C MET A 202 6.38 -22.46 0.70
N ASP A 203 5.83 -23.42 1.44
CA ASP A 203 5.53 -24.76 0.91
C ASP A 203 4.18 -24.75 0.20
N VAL A 204 3.18 -24.12 0.82
CA VAL A 204 1.80 -24.15 0.38
C VAL A 204 1.14 -22.81 0.64
N ILE A 205 0.36 -22.34 -0.34
CA ILE A 205 -0.68 -21.32 -0.11
C ILE A 205 -2.02 -22.00 -0.29
N GLU A 206 -2.85 -21.97 0.74
CA GLU A 206 -4.23 -22.47 0.68
C GLU A 206 -5.20 -21.29 0.69
N ILE A 207 -6.13 -21.28 -0.24
CA ILE A 207 -7.23 -20.32 -0.30
C ILE A 207 -8.51 -21.10 -0.04
N ARG A 208 -9.25 -20.70 0.98
CA ARG A 208 -10.57 -21.21 1.28
C ARG A 208 -11.63 -20.23 0.82
N PHE A 209 -12.65 -20.74 0.16
CA PHE A 209 -13.80 -20.00 -0.29
C PHE A 209 -15.03 -20.36 0.55
N GLU A 210 -16.10 -19.61 0.35
CA GLU A 210 -17.44 -19.92 0.84
C GLU A 210 -17.85 -21.36 0.47
N GLY A 211 -18.42 -22.09 1.43
CA GLY A 211 -18.85 -23.47 1.22
C GLY A 211 -17.72 -24.51 1.15
N ASP A 212 -16.63 -24.30 1.91
CA ASP A 212 -15.52 -25.24 2.12
C ASP A 212 -14.73 -25.63 0.86
N ARG A 213 -14.82 -24.83 -0.22
CA ARG A 213 -14.01 -25.03 -1.42
C ARG A 213 -12.58 -24.54 -1.18
N ILE A 214 -11.60 -25.28 -1.69
CA ILE A 214 -10.18 -25.03 -1.41
C ILE A 214 -9.37 -25.05 -2.70
N ILE A 215 -8.45 -24.10 -2.84
CA ILE A 215 -7.34 -24.13 -3.80
C ILE A 215 -6.03 -24.18 -3.04
N ARG A 216 -5.07 -24.99 -3.51
CA ARG A 216 -3.70 -25.06 -2.98
C ARG A 216 -2.68 -24.80 -4.08
N PHE A 217 -1.69 -23.96 -3.78
CA PHE A 217 -0.52 -23.74 -4.63
C PHE A 217 0.71 -24.35 -3.97
N GLN A 218 1.47 -25.19 -4.68
CA GLN A 218 2.66 -25.89 -4.16
C GLN A 218 3.73 -26.08 -5.24
N PRO A 219 5.04 -25.83 -4.97
CA PRO A 219 5.60 -24.81 -4.07
C PRO A 219 5.61 -23.43 -4.76
N PRO A 220 4.94 -22.41 -4.21
CA PRO A 220 4.92 -21.10 -4.85
C PRO A 220 6.17 -20.30 -4.48
N ARG A 221 7.03 -20.00 -5.45
CA ARG A 221 8.04 -18.94 -5.28
C ARG A 221 7.37 -17.59 -5.57
N ILE A 222 7.04 -16.84 -4.53
CA ILE A 222 6.44 -15.50 -4.67
C ILE A 222 7.44 -14.48 -4.14
N ASN A 223 7.84 -13.57 -5.03
CA ASN A 223 8.54 -12.35 -4.66
C ASN A 223 7.81 -11.20 -5.38
N GLY A 224 7.08 -10.39 -4.62
CA GLY A 224 6.11 -9.44 -5.14
C GLY A 224 4.69 -9.76 -4.67
N TRP A 225 3.74 -9.92 -5.60
CA TRP A 225 2.32 -9.96 -5.29
C TRP A 225 1.73 -11.36 -5.38
N LEU A 226 1.03 -11.78 -4.32
CA LEU A 226 -0.04 -12.77 -4.42
C LEU A 226 -1.35 -12.01 -4.63
N GLU A 227 -2.04 -12.29 -5.73
CA GLU A 227 -3.36 -11.72 -6.02
C GLU A 227 -4.38 -12.84 -6.29
N VAL A 228 -5.53 -12.71 -5.66
CA VAL A 228 -6.64 -13.65 -5.75
C VAL A 228 -7.92 -12.86 -6.03
N ASP A 229 -8.55 -13.19 -7.15
CA ASP A 229 -9.89 -12.70 -7.49
C ASP A 229 -10.88 -13.86 -7.48
N SER A 230 -11.87 -13.82 -6.58
CA SER A 230 -12.91 -14.83 -6.50
C SER A 230 -13.71 -14.99 -7.80
N ALA A 231 -13.87 -13.92 -8.59
CA ALA A 231 -14.58 -13.95 -9.86
C ALA A 231 -13.87 -14.83 -10.89
N TYR A 232 -12.53 -14.89 -10.84
CA TYR A 232 -11.74 -15.73 -11.74
C TYR A 232 -11.97 -17.23 -11.48
N TYR A 233 -12.13 -17.61 -10.22
CA TYR A 233 -12.22 -19.02 -9.83
C TYR A 233 -13.64 -19.56 -9.75
N PHE A 234 -14.66 -18.72 -9.89
CA PHE A 234 -16.09 -19.09 -9.80
C PHE A 234 -16.47 -19.88 -8.53
N TYR A 235 -15.63 -19.84 -7.49
CA TYR A 235 -15.82 -20.65 -6.29
C TYR A 235 -16.59 -19.97 -5.16
N GLY A 236 -17.08 -18.74 -5.38
CA GLY A 236 -17.69 -17.91 -4.32
C GLY A 236 -16.64 -17.02 -3.66
N LYS A 237 -17.02 -16.28 -2.63
CA LYS A 237 -16.11 -15.33 -1.97
C LYS A 237 -15.07 -16.04 -1.09
N ILE A 238 -13.93 -15.41 -0.87
CA ILE A 238 -12.81 -15.91 -0.07
C ILE A 238 -13.15 -15.78 1.42
N SER A 239 -13.00 -16.87 2.18
CA SER A 239 -13.21 -16.90 3.63
C SER A 239 -11.88 -16.89 4.40
N GLN A 240 -10.83 -17.48 3.80
CA GLN A 240 -9.53 -17.60 4.44
C GLN A 240 -8.39 -17.68 3.43
N VAL A 241 -7.24 -17.12 3.78
CA VAL A 241 -5.95 -17.42 3.12
C VAL A 241 -4.98 -17.96 4.15
N ILE A 242 -4.29 -19.05 3.84
CA ILE A 242 -3.38 -19.74 4.75
C ILE A 242 -2.03 -19.91 4.08
N LEU A 243 -0.98 -19.46 4.76
CA LEU A 243 0.40 -19.63 4.36
C LEU A 243 1.03 -20.74 5.21
N TYR A 244 1.57 -21.75 4.55
CA TYR A 244 2.35 -22.81 5.18
C TYR A 244 3.82 -22.58 4.85
N THR A 245 4.65 -22.46 5.87
CA THR A 245 6.09 -22.24 5.72
C THR A 245 6.87 -23.50 6.10
N SER A 246 8.07 -23.65 5.55
CA SER A 246 9.09 -24.60 6.00
C SER A 246 10.31 -23.87 6.54
N GLY A 247 10.90 -24.41 7.60
CA GLY A 247 12.10 -23.85 8.21
C GLY A 247 11.88 -22.53 8.96
N ALA A 248 12.97 -21.99 9.52
CA ALA A 248 12.95 -20.88 10.48
C ALA A 248 13.27 -19.50 9.89
N LYS A 249 13.26 -19.36 8.56
CA LYS A 249 13.56 -18.08 7.91
C LYS A 249 12.33 -17.17 7.89
N PRO A 250 12.52 -15.84 7.86
CA PRO A 250 11.42 -14.89 7.86
C PRO A 250 10.74 -14.78 6.49
N ILE A 251 9.43 -14.54 6.53
CA ILE A 251 8.65 -13.97 5.42
C ILE A 251 8.27 -12.56 5.82
N TYR A 252 8.40 -11.62 4.90
CA TYR A 252 7.99 -10.24 5.09
C TYR A 252 6.67 -10.00 4.37
N ILE A 253 5.70 -9.48 5.09
CA ILE A 253 4.43 -9.00 4.54
C ILE A 253 4.49 -7.49 4.52
N ASP A 254 4.54 -6.91 3.34
CA ASP A 254 4.72 -5.47 3.16
C ASP A 254 3.38 -4.74 3.14
N ASN A 255 2.33 -5.41 2.70
CA ASN A 255 0.98 -4.88 2.71
C ASN A 255 -0.06 -6.00 2.55
N VAL A 256 -1.27 -5.69 2.99
CA VAL A 256 -2.46 -6.52 2.79
C VAL A 256 -3.57 -5.65 2.23
N SER A 257 -4.25 -6.12 1.19
CA SER A 257 -5.50 -5.46 0.76
C SER A 257 -6.54 -6.47 0.33
N TYR A 258 -7.82 -6.15 0.57
CA TYR A 258 -8.93 -6.99 0.17
C TYR A 258 -10.24 -6.21 0.08
N THR A 259 -11.16 -6.70 -0.73
CA THR A 259 -12.51 -6.13 -0.89
C THR A 259 -13.55 -7.14 -0.44
N VAL A 260 -14.69 -6.70 0.07
CA VAL A 260 -15.83 -7.56 0.48
C VAL A 260 -16.99 -7.51 -0.49
#